data_AF-A0A5B0H9I2-F1
#
_entry.id   AF-A0A5B0H9I2-F1
#
_cell.length_a   1.000
_cell.length_b   1.000
_cell.length_c   1.000
_cell.angle_alpha   90.00
_cell.angle_beta   90.00
_cell.angle_gamma   90.00
#
_symmetry.space_group_name_H-M   'P 1'
#
loop_
_entity.id
_entity.type
_entity.pdbx_description
1 polymer ?
#
loop_
_entity_poly.entity_id
_entity_poly.type
_entity_poly.pdbx_seq_one_letter_code
_entity_poly.pdbx_strand_id
1 'polypeptide(L)'
;MSAVRPRRRTRTARELAEELDVTPRTIRKYAAEPRADYEQRAKHRRRTVVTLRLQGLSYKQIAEQTGDSASTVAHLLHAARRHGEMPDIDGRTRQGRATIQGSP
;
A
#
# COMPACT_ATOMS: atom_id res chain seq x y z
N MET A 1 16.48 20.04 -25.79
CA MET A 1 17.66 19.93 -24.92
C MET A 1 17.38 18.85 -23.88
N SER A 2 18.17 17.79 -23.85
CA SER A 2 18.03 16.61 -22.97
C SER A 2 18.62 16.87 -21.57
N ALA A 3 18.29 16.01 -20.59
CA ALA A 3 18.64 16.19 -19.18
C ALA A 3 20.14 16.40 -18.91
N VAL A 4 20.46 17.36 -18.04
CA VAL A 4 21.84 17.82 -17.72
C VAL A 4 22.65 16.77 -16.93
N ARG A 5 21.99 15.83 -16.22
CA ARG A 5 22.63 14.66 -15.58
C ARG A 5 21.71 13.43 -15.54
N PRO A 6 21.60 12.67 -16.64
CA PRO A 6 20.85 11.43 -16.64
C PRO A 6 21.67 10.36 -15.91
N ARG A 7 21.38 10.10 -14.63
CA ARG A 7 22.02 9.01 -13.88
C ARG A 7 21.29 7.70 -14.15
N ARG A 8 21.98 6.73 -14.76
CA ARG A 8 21.56 5.32 -14.74
C ARG A 8 21.70 4.77 -13.32
N ARG A 9 20.82 3.82 -12.94
CA ARG A 9 20.89 3.07 -11.69
C ARG A 9 22.33 2.63 -11.44
N THR A 10 22.84 2.84 -10.22
CA THR A 10 24.27 2.67 -9.90
C THR A 10 24.78 1.26 -10.16
N ARG A 11 23.95 0.22 -10.00
CA ARG A 11 24.18 -1.13 -10.53
C ARG A 11 22.86 -1.86 -10.77
N THR A 12 22.83 -2.78 -11.73
CA THR A 12 21.66 -3.65 -11.95
C THR A 12 21.74 -4.91 -11.07
N ALA A 13 20.59 -5.54 -10.80
CA ALA A 13 20.56 -6.82 -10.06
C ALA A 13 21.31 -7.95 -10.78
N ARG A 14 21.59 -7.79 -12.07
CA ARG A 14 22.41 -8.71 -12.87
C ARG A 14 23.90 -8.48 -12.63
N GLU A 15 24.34 -7.23 -12.64
CA GLU A 15 25.73 -6.87 -12.33
C GLU A 15 26.12 -7.27 -10.90
N LEU A 16 25.24 -7.04 -9.92
CA LEU A 16 25.47 -7.47 -8.54
C LEU A 16 25.46 -8.99 -8.38
N ALA A 17 24.73 -9.69 -9.24
CA ALA A 17 24.67 -11.15 -9.25
C ALA A 17 25.98 -11.76 -9.79
N GLU A 18 26.51 -11.18 -10.87
CA GLU A 18 27.79 -11.58 -11.46
C GLU A 18 28.98 -11.27 -10.53
N GLU A 19 28.95 -10.15 -9.80
CA GLU A 19 29.99 -9.79 -8.82
C GLU A 19 29.99 -10.67 -7.55
N LEU A 20 28.81 -11.07 -7.09
CA LEU A 20 28.64 -11.83 -5.85
C LEU A 20 28.47 -13.34 -6.07
N ASP A 21 28.63 -13.80 -7.31
CA ASP A 21 28.42 -15.19 -7.76
C ASP A 21 27.08 -15.79 -7.26
N VAL A 22 26.02 -15.00 -7.34
CA VAL A 22 24.66 -15.40 -6.95
C VAL A 22 23.67 -15.06 -8.04
N THR A 23 22.51 -15.72 -8.05
CA THR A 23 21.51 -15.41 -9.08
C THR A 23 20.91 -14.01 -8.90
N PRO A 24 20.46 -13.34 -9.98
CA PRO A 24 19.72 -12.08 -9.89
C PRO A 24 18.42 -12.19 -9.07
N ARG A 25 17.86 -13.41 -8.93
CA ARG A 25 16.71 -13.69 -8.07
C ARG A 25 17.11 -13.63 -6.59
N THR A 26 18.30 -14.11 -6.24
CA THR A 26 18.90 -14.00 -4.91
C THR A 26 19.18 -12.54 -4.54
N ILE A 27 19.77 -11.76 -5.44
CA ILE A 27 19.95 -10.31 -5.22
C ILE A 27 18.60 -9.60 -5.01
N ARG A 28 17.59 -9.91 -5.83
CA ARG A 28 16.23 -9.36 -5.64
C ARG A 28 15.60 -9.79 -4.31
N LYS A 29 15.91 -10.99 -3.82
CA LYS A 29 15.44 -11.49 -2.53
C LYS A 29 16.15 -10.80 -1.36
N TYR A 30 17.45 -10.53 -1.47
CA TYR A 30 18.22 -9.80 -0.46
C TYR A 30 17.92 -8.30 -0.44
N ALA A 31 17.67 -7.70 -1.61
CA ALA A 31 17.25 -6.31 -1.73
C ALA A 31 15.77 -6.09 -1.41
N ALA A 32 14.96 -7.15 -1.44
CA ALA A 32 13.57 -7.08 -1.01
C ALA A 32 13.53 -6.95 0.50
N GLU A 33 12.72 -6.01 0.97
CA GLU A 33 12.38 -5.93 2.38
C GLU A 33 11.76 -7.26 2.85
N PRO A 34 12.14 -7.78 4.04
CA PRO A 34 11.52 -8.95 4.62
C PRO A 34 10.00 -8.80 4.65
N ARG A 35 9.29 -9.89 4.31
CA ARG A 35 7.82 -9.85 4.16
C ARG A 35 7.12 -9.33 5.41
N ALA A 36 7.59 -9.73 6.59
CA ALA A 36 7.07 -9.27 7.88
C ALA A 36 7.21 -7.75 8.06
N ASP A 37 8.36 -7.19 7.68
CA ASP A 37 8.63 -5.75 7.80
C ASP A 37 7.78 -4.95 6.82
N TYR A 38 7.63 -5.44 5.59
CA TYR A 38 6.70 -4.86 4.62
C TYR A 38 5.26 -4.84 5.14
N GLU A 39 4.80 -5.96 5.71
CA GLU A 39 3.46 -6.07 6.28
C GLU A 39 3.25 -5.16 7.48
N GLN A 40 4.27 -5.01 8.34
CA GLN A 40 4.25 -4.07 9.46
C GLN A 40 4.18 -2.61 8.97
N ARG A 41 5.01 -2.21 8.00
CA ARG A 41 4.94 -0.87 7.42
C ARG A 41 3.59 -0.61 6.77
N ALA A 42 3.06 -1.57 6.02
CA ALA A 42 1.75 -1.45 5.40
C ALA A 42 0.63 -1.32 6.44
N LYS A 43 0.70 -2.10 7.53
CA LYS A 43 -0.25 -2.01 8.65
C LYS A 43 -0.15 -0.67 9.38
N HIS A 44 1.06 -0.16 9.60
CA HIS A 44 1.29 1.14 10.22
C HIS A 44 0.66 2.27 9.38
N ARG A 45 0.91 2.27 8.06
CA ARG A 45 0.31 3.24 7.15
C ARG A 45 -1.23 3.21 7.15
N ARG A 46 -1.83 2.01 7.13
CA ARG A 46 -3.28 1.87 7.23
C ARG A 46 -3.80 2.41 8.56
N ARG A 47 -3.15 2.08 9.68
CA ARG A 47 -3.52 2.58 11.02
C ARG A 47 -3.47 4.10 11.12
N THR A 48 -2.45 4.75 10.56
CA THR A 48 -2.36 6.22 10.53
C THR A 48 -3.58 6.80 9.81
N VAL A 49 -3.87 6.34 8.61
CA VAL A 49 -5.00 6.82 7.80
C VAL A 49 -6.35 6.55 8.47
N VAL A 50 -6.53 5.36 9.07
CA VAL A 50 -7.72 5.01 9.86
C VAL A 50 -7.90 5.97 11.03
N THR A 51 -6.83 6.25 11.79
CA THR A 51 -6.87 7.12 12.96
C THR A 51 -7.25 8.56 12.57
N LEU A 52 -6.63 9.09 11.52
CA LEU A 52 -6.96 10.41 11.00
C LEU A 52 -8.41 10.47 10.50
N ARG A 53 -8.89 9.38 9.87
CA ARG A 53 -10.28 9.30 9.43
C ARG A 53 -11.26 9.27 10.62
N LEU A 54 -10.91 8.60 11.71
CA LEU A 54 -11.71 8.59 12.95
C LEU A 54 -11.76 9.95 13.64
N GLN A 55 -10.71 10.77 13.48
CA GLN A 55 -10.70 12.17 13.94
C GLN A 55 -11.60 13.10 13.10
N GLY A 56 -12.27 12.57 12.06
CA GLY A 56 -13.20 13.34 11.23
C GLY A 56 -12.53 14.08 10.06
N LEU A 57 -11.23 13.87 9.82
CA LEU A 57 -10.54 14.50 8.70
C LEU A 57 -11.09 14.01 7.34
N SER A 58 -11.16 14.94 6.40
CA SER A 58 -11.52 14.64 5.00
C SER A 58 -10.36 13.97 4.26
N TYR A 59 -10.64 13.30 3.15
CA TYR A 59 -9.61 12.57 2.40
C TYR A 59 -8.49 13.48 1.89
N LYS A 60 -8.82 14.74 1.59
CA LYS A 60 -7.84 15.76 1.15
C LYS A 60 -6.89 16.16 2.28
N GLN A 61 -7.42 16.38 3.48
CA GLN A 61 -6.61 16.74 4.64
C GLN A 61 -5.71 15.57 5.08
N ILE A 62 -6.21 14.33 5.01
CA ILE A 62 -5.40 13.14 5.28
C ILE A 62 -4.26 13.00 4.26
N ALA A 63 -4.55 13.24 2.98
CA ALA A 63 -3.56 13.24 1.90
C ALA A 63 -2.45 14.27 2.15
N GLU A 64 -2.82 15.51 2.50
CA GLU A 64 -1.87 16.58 2.85
C GLU A 64 -1.01 16.22 4.06
N GLN A 65 -1.59 15.65 5.12
CA GLN A 65 -0.84 15.26 6.32
C GLN A 65 0.08 14.06 6.10
N THR A 66 -0.31 13.10 5.27
CA THR A 66 0.47 11.88 5.02
C THR A 66 1.48 12.06 3.88
N GLY A 67 1.36 13.14 3.10
CA GLY A 67 2.11 13.34 1.86
C GLY A 67 1.70 12.39 0.73
N ASP A 68 0.51 11.77 0.86
CA ASP A 68 -0.05 10.82 -0.10
C ASP A 68 -1.09 11.50 -1.00
N SER A 69 -1.48 10.87 -2.11
CA SER A 69 -2.62 11.34 -2.90
C SER A 69 -3.97 10.94 -2.28
N ALA A 70 -5.04 11.71 -2.55
CA ALA A 70 -6.39 11.34 -2.10
C ALA A 70 -6.83 9.96 -2.59
N SER A 71 -6.41 9.54 -3.79
CA SER A 71 -6.64 8.18 -4.31
C SER A 71 -5.91 7.12 -3.49
N THR A 72 -4.68 7.39 -3.08
CA THR A 72 -3.88 6.50 -2.22
C THR A 72 -4.55 6.34 -0.85
N VAL A 73 -5.04 7.43 -0.26
CA VAL A 73 -5.81 7.40 0.99
C VAL A 73 -7.07 6.55 0.86
N ALA A 74 -7.82 6.69 -0.23
CA ALA A 74 -9.01 5.87 -0.49
C ALA A 74 -8.67 4.37 -0.62
N HIS A 75 -7.57 4.03 -1.31
CA HIS A 75 -7.08 2.66 -1.40
C HIS A 75 -6.64 2.11 -0.04
N LEU A 76 -5.96 2.89 0.79
CA LEU A 76 -5.53 2.49 2.13
C LEU A 76 -6.73 2.23 3.04
N LEU A 77 -7.77 3.06 2.99
CA LEU A 77 -9.03 2.84 3.71
C LEU A 77 -9.76 1.59 3.22
N HIS A 78 -9.81 1.35 1.91
CA HIS A 78 -10.41 0.13 1.35
C HIS A 78 -9.64 -1.12 1.80
N ALA A 79 -8.31 -1.08 1.80
CA ALA A 79 -7.48 -2.16 2.31
C ALA A 79 -7.71 -2.38 3.82
N ALA A 80 -7.78 -1.31 4.61
CA ALA A 80 -8.06 -1.39 6.05
C ALA A 80 -9.42 -2.07 6.33
N ARG A 81 -10.45 -1.76 5.53
CA ARG A 81 -11.77 -2.44 5.59
C ARG A 81 -11.67 -3.94 5.31
N ARG A 82 -10.91 -4.33 4.28
CA ARG A 82 -10.68 -5.76 3.96
C ARG A 82 -9.95 -6.51 5.07
N HIS A 83 -9.11 -5.81 5.83
CA HIS A 83 -8.38 -6.37 6.97
C HIS A 83 -9.13 -6.23 8.31
N GLY A 84 -10.34 -5.67 8.32
CA GLY A 84 -11.10 -5.44 9.57
C GLY A 84 -10.47 -4.40 10.50
N GLU A 85 -9.55 -3.58 10.01
CA GLU A 85 -8.81 -2.58 10.78
C GLU A 85 -9.56 -1.23 10.86
N MET A 86 -10.62 -1.05 10.07
CA MET A 86 -11.42 0.17 10.01
C MET A 86 -12.81 -0.08 10.63
N PRO A 87 -13.20 0.67 11.68
CA PRO A 87 -14.58 0.64 12.17
C PRO A 87 -15.54 1.27 11.16
N ASP A 88 -16.78 0.78 11.13
CA ASP A 88 -17.80 1.26 10.18
C ASP A 88 -18.34 2.63 10.59
N ILE A 89 -17.64 3.67 10.15
CA ILE A 89 -17.99 5.07 10.41
C ILE A 89 -18.87 5.70 9.34
N ASP A 90 -18.98 5.09 8.16
CA ASP A 90 -19.61 5.74 6.99
C ASP A 90 -21.08 5.36 6.81
N GLY A 91 -21.67 4.50 7.65
CA GLY A 91 -23.09 4.12 7.60
C GLY A 91 -23.56 3.54 6.26
N ARG A 92 -22.62 3.17 5.38
CA ARG A 92 -22.88 2.64 4.04
C ARG A 92 -22.82 1.11 4.07
N THR A 93 -23.63 0.52 4.94
CA THR A 93 -23.93 -0.91 4.86
C THR A 93 -24.61 -1.19 3.53
N ARG A 94 -24.18 -2.27 2.89
CA ARG A 94 -24.73 -2.83 1.67
C ARG A 94 -26.26 -3.03 1.81
N GLN A 95 -27.07 -2.07 1.38
CA GLN A 95 -28.36 -2.42 0.81
C GLN A 95 -28.07 -3.13 -0.52
N GLY A 96 -28.57 -4.36 -0.70
CA GLY A 96 -28.72 -4.95 -2.03
C GLY A 96 -27.86 -6.17 -2.41
N ARG A 97 -27.52 -7.07 -1.49
CA ARG A 97 -27.23 -8.47 -1.90
C ARG A 97 -27.91 -9.46 -0.97
N ALA A 98 -29.24 -9.36 -0.94
CA ALA A 98 -30.08 -10.46 -0.50
C ALA A 98 -29.89 -11.61 -1.50
N THR A 99 -29.65 -12.79 -0.93
CA THR A 99 -29.54 -14.10 -1.55
C THR A 99 -30.62 -14.32 -2.60
N ILE A 100 -30.24 -14.48 -3.87
CA ILE A 100 -31.06 -15.16 -4.88
C ILE A 100 -30.47 -16.56 -5.03
N GLN A 101 -31.02 -17.50 -4.26
CA GLN A 101 -30.92 -18.96 -4.34
C GLN A 101 -31.75 -19.43 -3.13
N GLY A 102 -32.93 -20.04 -3.22
CA GLY A 102 -33.62 -20.73 -4.30
C GLY A 102 -34.36 -21.87 -3.60
N SER A 103 -35.59 -21.62 -3.12
CA SER A 103 -36.54 -22.69 -2.74
C SER A 103 -37.02 -23.37 -4.02
N PRO A 104 -37.17 -24.71 -4.03
CA PRO A 104 -38.33 -25.35 -3.40
C PRO A 104 -37.97 -26.33 -2.28
#